data_AF-R9QQI9-F1
#
_entry.id   AF-R9QQI9-F1
#
_cell.length_a   1.000
_cell.length_b   1.000
_cell.length_c   1.000
_cell.angle_alpha   90.00
_cell.angle_beta   90.00
_cell.angle_gamma   90.00
#
_symmetry.space_group_name_H-M   'P 1'
#
loop_
_entity.id
_entity.type
_entity.pdbx_description
1 polymer ?
#
loop_
_entity_poly.entity_id
_entity_poly.type
_entity_poly.pdbx_seq_one_letter_code
_entity_poly.pdbx_strand_id
1 'polypeptide(L)'
;MKVLMTEYLRIDLDAEQWECRVCDHVIGSAGKSYKEGMLVHNRDPREIHPPIIDPEKYRFTFSPDPEWVRILEYYCPHCGTQVETEYAVPGHPPLHDMEPDLPALRAQWARREEVKEAVVGPAVTADKGHGH
;
A
#
# COMPACT_ATOMS: atom_id res chain seq x y z
N MET A 1 4.94 -14.61 16.75
CA MET A 1 3.54 -14.10 16.67
C MET A 1 3.50 -13.14 15.51
N LYS A 2 2.60 -13.34 14.54
CA LYS A 2 2.48 -12.45 13.38
C LYS A 2 1.23 -11.59 13.47
N VAL A 3 1.37 -10.31 13.13
CA VAL A 3 0.29 -9.32 13.21
C VAL A 3 -0.02 -8.82 11.82
N LEU A 4 -1.24 -9.07 11.33
CA LEU A 4 -1.70 -8.51 10.05
C LEU A 4 -1.84 -6.99 10.19
N MET A 5 -1.21 -6.23 9.28
CA MET A 5 -1.18 -4.76 9.34
C MET A 5 -1.98 -4.14 8.18
N THR A 6 -1.74 -4.61 6.97
CA THR A 6 -2.51 -4.24 5.76
C THR A 6 -2.87 -5.51 5.01
N GLU A 7 -3.53 -5.40 3.85
CA GLU A 7 -3.86 -6.57 3.03
C GLU A 7 -2.63 -7.39 2.63
N TYR A 8 -1.49 -6.73 2.38
CA TYR A 8 -0.28 -7.38 1.89
C TYR A 8 0.88 -7.39 2.89
N LEU A 9 0.77 -6.69 4.02
CA LEU A 9 1.82 -6.59 5.04
C LEU A 9 1.39 -7.18 6.37
N ARG A 10 2.33 -7.87 7.00
CA ARG A 10 2.27 -8.27 8.41
C ARG A 10 3.60 -8.03 9.10
N ILE A 11 3.59 -7.97 10.42
CA ILE A 11 4.82 -7.92 11.23
C ILE A 11 5.00 -9.26 11.92
N ASP A 12 6.16 -9.89 11.76
CA ASP A 12 6.62 -10.92 12.68
C ASP A 12 7.19 -10.23 13.92
N LEU A 13 6.46 -10.30 15.04
CA LEU A 13 6.89 -9.69 16.29
C LEU A 13 8.11 -10.38 16.87
N ASP A 14 8.34 -11.67 16.62
CA ASP A 14 9.48 -12.38 17.23
C ASP A 14 10.79 -11.96 16.55
N ALA A 15 10.75 -11.76 15.23
CA ALA A 15 11.90 -11.31 14.44
C ALA A 15 11.97 -9.78 14.26
N GLU A 16 10.91 -9.06 14.62
CA GLU A 16 10.72 -7.61 14.39
C GLU A 16 10.90 -7.22 12.91
N GLN A 17 10.28 -7.99 12.02
CA GLN A 17 10.36 -7.81 10.57
C GLN A 17 8.98 -7.56 9.95
N TRP A 18 8.94 -6.71 8.94
CA TRP A 18 7.89 -6.69 7.93
C TRP A 18 7.98 -7.94 7.06
N GLU A 19 6.83 -8.54 6.77
CA GLU A 19 6.70 -9.67 5.85
C GLU A 19 5.57 -9.45 4.86
N CYS A 20 5.77 -9.93 3.63
CA CYS A 20 4.72 -10.01 2.63
C CYS A 20 3.73 -11.12 3.01
N ARG A 21 2.44 -10.79 3.12
CA ARG A 21 1.38 -11.76 3.43
C ARG A 21 1.10 -12.75 2.31
N VAL A 22 1.47 -12.41 1.06
CA VAL A 22 1.16 -13.25 -0.12
C VAL A 22 2.19 -14.37 -0.30
N CYS A 23 3.47 -14.09 -0.04
CA CYS A 23 4.56 -15.03 -0.34
C CYS A 23 5.54 -15.25 0.82
N ASP A 24 5.22 -14.72 2.00
CA ASP A 24 6.03 -14.83 3.23
C ASP A 24 7.43 -14.22 3.15
N HIS A 25 7.74 -13.46 2.10
CA HIS A 25 9.03 -12.80 1.95
C HIS A 25 9.29 -11.80 3.07
N VAL A 26 10.47 -11.90 3.70
CA VAL A 26 10.93 -10.95 4.71
C VAL A 26 11.40 -9.68 4.01
N ILE A 27 10.73 -8.57 4.28
CA ILE A 27 10.94 -7.29 3.60
C ILE A 27 12.07 -6.51 4.27
N GLY A 28 12.07 -6.45 5.60
CA GLY A 28 13.02 -5.66 6.38
C GLY A 28 12.50 -5.31 7.76
N SER A 29 13.30 -4.59 8.55
CA SER A 29 12.97 -4.29 9.95
C SER A 29 11.67 -3.51 10.09
N ALA A 30 10.84 -3.91 11.06
CA ALA A 30 9.60 -3.22 11.42
C ALA A 30 9.82 -1.88 12.16
N GLY A 31 11.07 -1.56 12.55
CA GLY A 31 11.46 -0.25 13.07
C GLY A 31 11.75 0.79 11.98
N LYS A 32 11.57 0.42 10.71
CA LYS A 32 11.72 1.30 9.55
C LYS A 32 10.51 1.16 8.63
N SER A 33 10.43 2.04 7.63
CA SER A 33 9.44 1.91 6.57
C SER A 33 9.63 0.61 5.81
N TYR A 34 8.54 -0.14 5.62
CA TYR A 34 8.52 -1.30 4.74
C TYR A 34 8.90 -0.92 3.30
N LYS A 35 8.69 0.33 2.89
CA LYS A 35 9.03 0.84 1.55
C LYS A 35 10.54 0.76 1.25
N GLU A 36 11.41 0.79 2.27
CA GLU A 36 12.86 0.60 2.09
C GLU A 36 13.22 -0.79 1.55
N GLY A 37 12.36 -1.80 1.77
CA GLY A 37 12.56 -3.18 1.31
C GLY A 37 11.78 -3.55 0.04
N MET A 38 11.22 -2.57 -0.67
CA MET A 38 10.36 -2.78 -1.83
C MET A 38 11.04 -2.41 -3.15
N LEU A 39 10.56 -2.99 -4.25
CA LEU A 39 10.82 -2.44 -5.58
C LEU A 39 9.87 -1.27 -5.83
N VAL A 40 10.35 -0.21 -6.45
CA VAL A 40 9.54 0.99 -6.71
C VAL A 40 9.47 1.26 -8.21
N HIS A 41 8.26 1.42 -8.73
CA HIS A 41 8.03 1.95 -10.07
C HIS A 41 7.51 3.38 -9.98
N ASN A 42 8.29 4.33 -10.50
CA ASN A 42 7.84 5.71 -10.69
C ASN A 42 7.12 5.81 -12.04
N ARG A 43 5.78 5.82 -12.01
CA ARG A 43 4.94 5.80 -13.20
C ARG A 43 4.50 7.17 -13.65
N ASP A 44 4.38 7.30 -14.97
CA ASP A 44 3.67 8.40 -15.58
C ASP A 44 2.16 8.21 -15.37
N PRO A 45 1.43 9.19 -14.80
CA PRO A 45 -0.01 9.06 -14.55
C PRO A 45 -0.83 8.77 -15.81
N ARG A 46 -0.34 9.15 -17.01
CA ARG A 46 -1.02 8.93 -18.29
C ARG A 46 -1.05 7.47 -18.72
N GLU A 47 -0.22 6.62 -18.13
CA GLU A 47 -0.27 5.16 -18.37
C GLU A 47 -1.39 4.46 -17.61
N ILE A 48 -1.99 5.15 -16.61
CA ILE A 48 -3.02 4.61 -15.72
C ILE A 48 -4.34 5.32 -15.98
N HIS A 49 -4.30 6.65 -16.08
CA HIS A 49 -5.47 7.50 -16.25
C HIS A 49 -5.63 7.92 -17.71
N PRO A 50 -6.71 7.48 -18.39
CA PRO A 50 -6.96 7.92 -19.75
C PRO A 50 -7.27 9.42 -19.77
N PRO A 51 -6.82 10.17 -20.79
CA PRO A 51 -7.03 11.62 -20.87
C PRO A 51 -8.51 12.01 -21.12
N ILE A 52 -9.34 11.09 -21.60
CA ILE A 52 -10.77 11.25 -21.98
C ILE A 52 -11.01 12.22 -23.16
N ILE A 53 -10.25 13.30 -23.27
CA ILE A 53 -10.26 14.25 -24.39
C ILE A 53 -8.92 14.26 -25.13
N ASP A 54 -8.94 14.75 -26.37
CA ASP A 54 -7.80 14.72 -27.31
C ASP A 54 -6.59 15.53 -26.78
N PRO A 55 -5.49 14.89 -26.36
CA PRO A 55 -4.34 15.57 -25.77
C PRO A 55 -3.56 16.44 -26.79
N GLU A 56 -3.74 16.20 -28.10
CA GLU A 56 -3.13 17.05 -29.14
C GLU A 56 -3.88 18.37 -29.33
N LYS A 57 -5.16 18.42 -28.92
CA LYS A 57 -6.00 19.63 -28.99
C LYS A 57 -6.09 20.38 -27.68
N TYR A 58 -5.98 19.67 -26.56
CA TYR A 58 -6.19 20.24 -25.22
C TYR A 58 -4.98 19.99 -24.32
N ARG A 59 -4.40 21.09 -23.82
CA ARG A 59 -3.30 21.03 -22.84
C ARG A 59 -3.69 20.32 -21.55
N PHE A 60 -4.90 20.57 -21.05
CA PHE A 60 -5.41 19.96 -19.82
C PHE A 60 -6.45 18.92 -20.17
N THR A 61 -6.26 17.71 -19.64
CA THR A 61 -7.14 16.56 -19.88
C THR A 61 -7.62 16.01 -18.54
N PHE A 62 -8.34 14.89 -18.55
CA PHE A 62 -8.77 14.19 -17.33
C PHE A 62 -7.68 13.24 -16.78
N SER A 63 -6.51 13.20 -17.40
CA SER A 63 -5.32 12.57 -16.81
C SER A 63 -4.56 13.59 -15.96
N PRO A 64 -4.02 13.19 -14.79
CA PRO A 64 -3.12 14.04 -14.03
C PRO A 64 -1.87 14.45 -14.83
N ASP A 65 -1.36 15.64 -14.56
CA ASP A 65 -0.17 16.19 -15.22
C ASP A 65 1.12 15.57 -14.63
N PRO A 66 1.98 14.90 -15.43
CA PRO A 66 3.19 14.24 -14.97
C PRO A 66 4.28 15.18 -14.42
N GLU A 67 4.19 16.50 -14.70
CA GLU A 67 5.06 17.50 -14.09
C GLU A 67 4.63 17.85 -12.65
N TRP A 68 3.37 17.56 -12.30
CA TRP A 68 2.81 17.84 -10.98
C TRP A 68 2.73 16.61 -10.10
N VAL A 69 2.50 15.44 -10.70
CA VAL A 69 2.35 14.19 -9.95
C VAL A 69 3.02 13.02 -10.65
N ARG A 70 3.63 12.17 -9.85
CA ARG A 70 4.06 10.82 -10.20
C ARG A 70 3.32 9.81 -9.34
N ILE A 71 3.13 8.62 -9.87
CA ILE A 71 2.52 7.52 -9.14
C ILE A 71 3.64 6.54 -8.79
N LEU A 72 4.00 6.46 -7.51
CA LEU A 72 4.97 5.50 -7.00
C LEU A 72 4.23 4.23 -6.62
N GLU A 73 4.54 3.13 -7.28
CA GLU A 73 3.99 1.81 -6.96
C GLU A 73 5.08 0.99 -6.26
N TYR A 74 4.75 0.44 -5.09
CA TYR A 74 5.67 -0.36 -4.27
C TYR A 74 5.32 -1.83 -4.40
N TYR A 75 6.29 -2.64 -4.81
CA TYR A 75 6.11 -4.05 -5.11
C TYR A 75 6.98 -4.92 -4.21
N CYS A 76 6.40 -6.05 -3.77
CA CYS A 76 7.17 -7.10 -3.13
C CYS A 76 8.25 -7.61 -4.10
N PRO A 77 9.54 -7.59 -3.72
CA PRO A 77 10.64 -7.98 -4.61
C PRO A 77 10.64 -9.47 -4.98
N HIS A 78 9.91 -10.30 -4.23
CA HIS A 78 9.85 -11.75 -4.46
C HIS A 78 8.69 -12.16 -5.36
N CYS A 79 7.46 -11.73 -5.06
CA CYS A 79 6.26 -12.17 -5.80
C CYS A 79 5.66 -11.12 -6.74
N GLY A 80 6.15 -9.88 -6.72
CA GLY A 80 5.62 -8.80 -7.56
C GLY A 80 4.24 -8.28 -7.17
N THR A 81 3.70 -8.67 -5.99
CA THR A 81 2.46 -8.07 -5.46
C THR A 81 2.65 -6.57 -5.28
N GLN A 82 1.73 -5.76 -5.83
CA GLN A 82 1.68 -4.32 -5.57
C GLN A 82 1.14 -4.09 -4.15
N VAL A 83 2.03 -3.70 -3.24
CA VAL A 83 1.76 -3.58 -1.81
C VAL A 83 1.14 -2.22 -1.47
N GLU A 84 1.61 -1.15 -2.12
CA GLU A 84 1.14 0.22 -1.87
C GLU A 84 1.29 1.08 -3.14
N THR A 85 0.51 2.15 -3.22
CA THR A 85 0.62 3.18 -4.26
C THR A 85 0.56 4.59 -3.67
N GLU A 86 1.43 5.48 -4.12
CA GLU A 86 1.51 6.87 -3.62
C GLU A 86 1.50 7.86 -4.78
N TYR A 87 0.62 8.86 -4.71
CA TYR A 87 0.60 9.99 -5.64
C TYR A 87 1.47 11.09 -5.03
N ALA A 88 2.68 11.26 -5.56
CA ALA A 88 3.67 12.15 -5.01
C ALA A 88 4.06 13.23 -6.03
N VAL A 89 4.36 14.43 -5.54
CA VAL A 89 5.00 15.47 -6.36
C VAL A 89 6.38 14.96 -6.80
N PRO A 90 6.80 15.15 -8.06
CA PRO A 90 8.12 14.71 -8.51
C PRO A 90 9.24 15.20 -7.57
N GLY A 91 10.05 14.27 -7.07
CA GLY A 91 11.17 14.56 -6.15
C GLY A 91 10.79 14.67 -4.67
N HIS A 92 9.51 14.63 -4.31
CA HIS A 92 9.09 14.52 -2.93
C HIS A 92 9.53 13.16 -2.36
N PRO A 93 10.06 13.09 -1.12
CA PRO A 93 10.42 11.82 -0.51
C PRO A 93 9.19 10.92 -0.30
N PRO A 94 9.32 9.59 -0.43
CA PRO A 94 8.28 8.66 -0.03
C PRO A 94 7.78 8.92 1.40
N LEU A 95 6.46 8.84 1.61
CA LEU A 95 5.88 8.97 2.93
C LEU A 95 6.25 7.77 3.83
N HIS A 96 6.72 8.05 5.05
CA HIS A 96 6.75 7.07 6.14
C HIS A 96 5.37 7.02 6.78
N ASP A 97 4.55 6.10 6.30
CA ASP A 97 3.12 6.00 6.56
C ASP A 97 2.76 5.15 7.79
N MET A 98 3.61 4.20 8.17
CA MET A 98 3.41 3.34 9.34
C MET A 98 4.64 3.27 10.23
N GLU A 99 4.48 3.71 11.49
CA GLU A 99 5.51 3.67 12.55
C GLU A 99 4.98 2.96 13.80
N PRO A 100 4.89 1.61 13.80
CA PRO A 100 4.32 0.87 14.92
C PRO A 100 5.24 0.86 16.15
N ASP A 101 4.66 1.08 17.33
CA ASP A 101 5.34 0.84 18.62
C ASP A 101 5.43 -0.68 18.88
N LEU A 102 6.55 -1.30 18.52
CA LEU A 102 6.74 -2.76 18.62
C LEU A 102 6.61 -3.30 20.06
N PRO A 103 7.19 -2.67 21.10
CA PRO A 103 6.94 -3.09 22.49
C PRO A 103 5.46 -3.07 22.88
N ALA A 104 4.74 -2.00 22.54
CA ALA A 104 3.30 -1.90 22.84
C ALA A 104 2.50 -2.96 22.07
N LEU A 105 2.82 -3.17 20.79
CA LEU A 105 2.21 -4.20 19.95
C LEU A 105 2.45 -5.59 20.56
N ARG A 106 3.69 -5.90 20.97
CA ARG A 106 4.00 -7.18 21.64
C ARG A 106 3.20 -7.37 22.93
N ALA A 107 3.11 -6.34 23.77
CA ALA A 107 2.35 -6.41 25.02
C ALA A 107 0.85 -6.64 24.78
N GLN A 108 0.28 -6.03 23.74
CA GLN A 108 -1.13 -6.19 23.38
C GLN A 108 -1.42 -7.60 22.82
N TRP A 109 -0.55 -8.14 21.96
CA TRP A 109 -0.74 -9.47 21.35
C TRP A 109 -0.35 -10.62 22.27
N ALA A 110 0.42 -10.39 23.34
CA ALA A 110 0.63 -11.39 24.38
C ALA A 110 -0.67 -11.83 25.10
N ARG A 111 -1.75 -11.05 24.95
CA ARG A 111 -3.06 -11.30 25.56
C ARG A 111 -4.14 -11.66 24.54
N ARG A 112 -3.77 -11.82 23.26
CA ARG A 112 -4.69 -12.08 22.15
C ARG A 112 -4.23 -13.31 21.37
N GLU A 113 -5.17 -13.98 20.73
CA GLU A 113 -4.83 -15.03 19.78
C GLU A 113 -4.35 -14.41 18.45
N GLU A 114 -3.49 -15.16 17.76
CA GLU A 114 -2.99 -14.78 16.44
C GLU A 114 -4.14 -14.80 15.43
N VAL A 115 -4.33 -13.68 14.73
CA VAL A 115 -5.31 -13.60 13.63
C VAL A 115 -4.62 -14.05 12.35
N LYS A 116 -4.97 -15.25 11.88
CA LYS A 116 -4.33 -15.87 10.70
C LYS A 116 -5.01 -15.52 9.38
N GLU A 117 -6.30 -15.20 9.43
CA GLU A 117 -7.12 -14.89 8.26
C GLU A 117 -7.54 -13.42 8.28
N ALA A 118 -7.72 -12.84 7.10
CA ALA A 118 -8.21 -11.47 7.00
C ALA A 118 -9.63 -11.37 7.59
N VAL A 119 -9.87 -10.33 8.38
CA VAL A 119 -11.22 -10.04 8.89
C VAL A 119 -12.03 -9.45 7.74
N VAL A 120 -12.97 -10.22 7.20
CA VAL A 120 -13.86 -9.77 6.14
C VAL A 120 -15.04 -9.03 6.75
N GLY A 121 -15.22 -7.75 6.39
CA GLY A 121 -16.40 -6.97 6.77
C GLY A 121 -17.68 -7.54 6.14
N PRO A 122 -18.87 -7.14 6.63
CA PRO A 122 -20.12 -7.55 6.00
C PRO A 122 -20.17 -7.08 4.54
N ALA A 123 -20.78 -7.89 3.67
CA ALA A 123 -20.95 -7.52 2.27
C ALA A 123 -21.75 -6.21 2.15
N VAL A 124 -21.17 -5.20 1.48
CA VAL A 124 -21.89 -3.98 1.12
C VAL A 124 -22.78 -4.32 -0.07
N THR A 125 -24.02 -4.70 0.20
CA THR A 125 -25.03 -4.88 -0.83
C THR A 125 -25.55 -3.50 -1.24
N ALA A 126 -25.60 -3.23 -2.55
CA ALA A 126 -26.28 -2.05 -3.04
C ALA A 126 -27.76 -2.13 -2.63
N ASP A 127 -28.17 -1.29 -1.68
CA ASP A 127 -29.60 -1.03 -1.50
C ASP A 127 -30.14 -0.44 -2.81
N LYS A 128 -31.42 -0.68 -3.11
CA LYS A 128 -32.09 -0.05 -4.25
C LYS A 128 -32.01 1.47 -4.07
N GLY A 129 -31.00 2.08 -4.67
CA GLY A 129 -30.66 3.48 -4.52
C GLY A 129 -31.82 4.39 -4.95
N HIS A 130 -31.75 5.63 -4.47
CA HIS A 130 -32.70 6.69 -4.76
C HIS A 130 -33.06 6.73 -6.25
N GLY A 131 -34.33 6.47 -6.55
CA GLY A 131 -34.89 6.76 -7.86
C GLY A 131 -34.85 8.27 -8.08
N HIS A 132 -34.04 8.69 -9.05
CA HIS A 132 -34.13 10.03 -9.62
C HIS A 132 -35.32 10.11 -10.58
#